data_AF-A0AAD5AZN3-F1
#
_entry.id   AF-A0AAD5AZN3-F1
#
_cell.length_a   1.000
_cell.length_b   1.000
_cell.length_c   1.000
_cell.angle_alpha   90.00
_cell.angle_beta   90.00
_cell.angle_gamma   90.00
#
_symmetry.space_group_name_H-M   'P 1'
#
loop_
_entity.id
_entity.type
_entity.pdbx_description
1 polymer ?
#
loop_
_entity_poly.entity_id
_entity_poly.type
_entity_poly.pdbx_seq_one_letter_code
_entity_poly.pdbx_strand_id
1 'polypeptide(L)' 'MMCAGYYQGGKDTCQGDSGGPLVTKQGAVWVQAGITSWGRGCALSYSPGINTVEGLMDVPMDQVQ' A
#
# COMPACT_ATOMS: atom_id res chain seq x y z
N MET A 1 1.85 -10.51 -5.75
CA MET A 1 2.06 -9.79 -4.47
C MET A 1 3.20 -8.80 -4.66
N MET A 2 3.15 -7.67 -3.97
CA MET A 2 4.10 -6.55 -4.06
C MET A 2 4.43 -6.05 -2.65
N CYS A 3 5.68 -5.73 -2.38
CA CYS A 3 6.08 -5.14 -1.11
C CYS A 3 6.01 -3.61 -1.17
N ALA A 4 5.50 -2.98 -0.12
CA ALA A 4 5.50 -1.53 0.05
C ALA A 4 5.90 -1.17 1.48
N GLY A 5 6.83 -0.22 1.63
CA GLY A 5 7.37 0.19 2.91
C GLY A 5 8.83 0.65 2.78
N TYR A 6 9.34 1.29 3.83
CA TYR A 6 10.73 1.72 3.86
C TYR A 6 11.63 0.60 4.35
N TYR A 7 12.83 0.49 3.77
CA TYR A 7 13.81 -0.52 4.16
C TYR A 7 14.23 -0.37 5.63
N GLN A 8 14.32 0.87 6.12
CA GLN A 8 14.61 1.17 7.53
C GLN A 8 13.40 0.93 8.46
N GLY A 9 12.21 0.64 7.93
CA GLY A 9 10.96 0.61 8.70
C GLY A 9 10.39 2.01 8.95
N GLY A 10 9.58 2.15 9.99
CA GLY A 10 9.01 3.43 10.44
C GLY A 10 7.69 3.83 9.78
N LYS A 11 7.47 3.51 8.50
CA LYS A 11 6.15 3.64 7.85
C LYS A 11 5.80 2.38 7.08
N ASP A 12 4.60 1.90 7.37
CA ASP A 12 4.01 0.69 6.82
C ASP A 12 2.51 0.69 7.12
N THR A 13 1.76 -0.10 6.37
CA THR A 13 0.37 -0.46 6.74
C THR A 13 0.36 -1.37 7.97
N CYS A 14 -0.73 -1.39 8.70
CA CYS A 14 -0.86 -2.19 9.91
C CYS A 14 -2.21 -2.90 10.03
N GLN A 15 -2.45 -3.50 11.20
CA GLN A 15 -3.68 -4.21 11.49
C GLN A 15 -4.88 -3.25 11.39
N GLY A 16 -5.89 -3.65 10.62
CA GLY A 16 -7.05 -2.82 10.29
C GLY A 16 -6.98 -2.18 8.91
N ASP A 17 -5.80 -2.10 8.29
CA ASP A 17 -5.64 -1.54 6.93
C ASP A 17 -5.84 -2.61 5.83
N SER A 18 -5.93 -3.89 6.20
CA SER A 18 -6.15 -5.00 5.27
C SER A 18 -7.42 -4.77 4.43
N GLY A 19 -7.29 -4.88 3.12
CA GLY A 19 -8.34 -4.55 2.14
C GLY A 19 -8.30 -3.11 1.65
N GLY A 20 -7.51 -2.23 2.28
CA GLY A 20 -7.31 -0.85 1.84
C GLY A 20 -6.54 -0.73 0.52
N PRO A 21 -6.75 0.35 -0.25
CA PRO A 21 -6.09 0.56 -1.52
C PRO A 21 -4.64 1.04 -1.34
N LEU A 22 -3.69 0.36 -1.98
CA LEU A 22 -2.35 0.91 -2.20
C LEU A 22 -2.39 1.78 -3.46
N VAL A 23 -2.30 3.10 -3.30
CA VAL A 23 -2.38 4.05 -4.41
C VAL A 23 -1.04 4.68 -4.75
N THR A 24 -0.84 5.00 -6.03
CA THR A 24 0.30 5.75 -6.53
C THR A 24 -0.15 6.93 -7.38
N LYS A 25 0.56 8.04 -7.30
CA LYS A 25 0.25 9.25 -8.07
C LYS A 25 0.99 9.23 -9.41
N GLN A 26 0.25 9.23 -10.51
CA GLN A 26 0.78 9.33 -11.87
C GLN A 26 0.35 10.67 -12.48
N GLY A 27 1.22 11.67 -12.38
CA GLY A 27 0.90 13.03 -12.81
C GLY A 27 -0.22 13.66 -11.98
N ALA A 28 -1.37 13.90 -12.59
CA ALA A 28 -2.56 14.45 -11.94
C ALA A 28 -3.55 13.39 -11.45
N VAL A 29 -3.32 12.11 -11.75
CA VAL A 29 -4.26 11.01 -11.48
C VAL A 29 -3.69 10.12 -10.36
N TRP A 30 -4.57 9.60 -9.51
CA TRP A 30 -4.25 8.55 -8.57
C TRP A 30 -4.69 7.21 -9.12
N VAL A 31 -3.82 6.22 -8.99
CA VAL A 31 -4.03 4.90 -9.56
C VAL A 31 -3.85 3.87 -8.47
N GLN A 32 -4.77 2.91 -8.37
CA GLN A 32 -4.65 1.79 -7.45
C GLN A 32 -3.60 0.81 -7.99
N ALA A 33 -2.49 0.67 -7.26
CA ALA A 33 -1.42 -0.27 -7.57
C ALA A 33 -1.60 -1.64 -6.88
N GLY A 34 -2.42 -1.70 -5.82
CA GLY A 34 -2.67 -2.94 -5.11
C GLY A 34 -3.67 -2.83 -3.96
N ILE A 35 -3.80 -3.91 -3.21
CA ILE A 35 -4.65 -4.01 -2.02
C ILE A 35 -3.79 -4.48 -0.85
N THR A 36 -3.86 -3.77 0.27
CA THR A 36 -3.16 -4.15 1.52
C THR A 36 -3.60 -5.52 1.98
N SER A 37 -2.63 -6.41 2.21
CA SER A 37 -2.90 -7.81 2.52
C SER A 37 -2.41 -8.16 3.92
N TRP A 38 -1.10 -8.30 4.10
CA TRP A 38 -0.51 -8.74 5.36
C TRP A 38 0.95 -8.27 5.48
N GLY A 39 1.55 -8.45 6.65
CA GLY A 39 2.94 -8.12 6.92
C GLY A 39 3.41 -8.77 8.22
N ARG A 40 4.73 -8.80 8.43
CA ARG A 40 5.30 -9.27 9.70
C ARG A 40 5.46 -8.08 10.65
N GLY A 41 4.53 -7.95 11.59
CA GLY A 41 4.44 -6.73 12.40
C GLY A 41 4.12 -5.52 11.51
N CYS A 42 4.35 -4.32 12.02
CA CYS A 42 4.15 -3.08 11.26
C CYS A 42 5.39 -2.20 11.41
N ALA A 43 5.82 -1.58 10.30
CA ALA A 43 6.89 -0.59 10.28
C ALA A 43 8.26 -1.13 10.78
N LEU A 44 8.47 -2.44 10.64
CA LEU A 44 9.72 -3.09 11.01
C LEU A 44 10.79 -2.89 9.93
N SER A 45 12.03 -2.65 10.35
CA SER A 45 13.16 -2.61 9.42
C SER A 45 13.29 -3.94 8.67
N TYR A 46 13.62 -3.87 7.37
CA TYR A 46 13.78 -5.02 6.48
C TYR A 46 12.52 -5.88 6.30
N SER A 47 11.36 -5.47 6.81
CA SER A 47 10.10 -6.23 6.75
C SER A 47 8.95 -5.32 6.31
N PRO A 48 8.87 -4.99 5.01
CA PRO A 48 7.78 -4.17 4.46
C PRO A 48 6.45 -4.93 4.43
N GLY A 49 5.34 -4.19 4.43
CA GLY A 49 4.00 -4.71 4.18
C GLY A 49 3.85 -5.31 2.79
N ILE A 50 2.99 -6.31 2.68
CA ILE A 50 2.74 -7.09 1.47
C ILE A 50 1.32 -6.78 0.99
N ASN A 51 1.26 -6.42 -0.29
CA ASN A 51 0.05 -6.02 -0.98
C ASN A 51 -0.24 -7.01 -2.12
N THR A 52 -1.51 -7.29 -2.38
CA THR A 52 -1.95 -7.98 -3.60
C THR A 52 -1.81 -7.02 -4.76
N VAL A 53 -1.36 -7.52 -5.92
CA VAL A 53 -1.28 -6.70 -7.13
C VAL A 53 -2.67 -6.69 -7.76
N GLU A 54 -3.23 -5.51 -7.94
CA GLU A 54 -4.48 -5.29 -8.67
C GLU A 54 -4.19 -4.61 -10.01
N GLY A 55 -5.08 -4.75 -10.99
CA GLY A 55 -5.00 -3.96 -12.22
C GLY A 55 -5.06 -2.46 -11.91
N LEU A 56 -4.30 -1.67 -12.68
CA LEU A 56 -4.27 -0.22 -12.52
C LEU A 56 -5.63 0.37 -12.89
N MET A 57 -6.37 0.85 -11.89
CA MET A 57 -7.61 1.61 -12.07
C MET A 57 -7.50 2.99 -11.45
N ASP A 58 -8.18 3.97 -12.06
CA ASP A 58 -8.23 5.34 -11.56
C ASP A 58 -8.98 5.37 -10.22
N VAL A 59 -8.37 6.03 -9.23
CA VAL A 59 -8.91 6.17 -7.88
C VAL A 59 -9.36 7.62 -7.67
N PRO A 60 -10.62 7.85 -7.27
CA PRO A 60 -11.07 9.20 -6.99
C PRO A 60 -10.39 9.75 -5.72
N MET A 61 -10.17 11.07 -5.68
CA MET A 61 -9.36 11.75 -4.67
C MET A 61 -9.84 11.55 -3.23
N ASP A 62 -11.12 11.28 -3.03
CA ASP A 62 -11.78 11.00 -1.75
C ASP A 62 -11.50 9.60 -1.19
N GLN A 63 -10.85 8.73 -1.98
CA GLN A 63 -10.44 7.38 -1.57
C GLN A 63 -8.94 7.28 -1.28
N VAL A 64 -8.20 8.38 -1.42
CA VAL A 64 -6.78 8.47 -1.04
C VAL A 64 -6.70 8.81 0.45
N GLN A 65 -6.31 7.83 1.28
CA GLN A 65 -6.00 7.98 2.70
C GLN A 65 -4.58 8.52 2.91
#